data_AF-A0A7K0PKE9-F1
#
_entry.id   AF-A0A7K0PKE9-F1
#
_cell.length_a   1.000
_cell.length_b   1.000
_cell.length_c   1.000
_cell.angle_alpha   90.00
_cell.angle_beta   90.00
_cell.angle_gamma   90.00
#
_symmetry.space_group_name_H-M   'P 1'
#
loop_
_entity.id
_entity.type
_entity.pdbx_description
1 polymer ?
#
loop_
_entity_poly.entity_id
_entity_poly.type
_entity_poly.pdbx_seq_one_letter_code
_entity_poly.pdbx_strand_id
1 'polypeptide(L)'
;MGEVMRDSEPTAAPARGTSDDASVDLRFAMARAHLALLFPASVGFVELRSKSCASGRWIQRFLPAADLDAVARSGLDLCVDHEVYVGVLSRERRGGGRDDLRRIAATVWADLDSADASRRAAAFTPSPSLLVRSGGPGHAHAYWALDRELPVEQIEALNAALAERLGADGASVDGPRILRLAGTVAHKYEPSVVVAPFDPASGPGPSSPAAADHCGVDGRTPGRGFEPRVRASDLVRLLDPSRPRASAPAPGGSSLGRASAPAIAGVPSAVHRDAAAPGPAGGGDVRRRLETVPPASYVRALTGLEVDAHNKVRCPLHDDHTPSLHVYATAEEGWFCFGCRRGGSIYDLAAALWKRPLRGRGFMDLRDDLLELLFSDVRRP
;
A
#
# COMPACT_ATOMS: atom_id res chain seq x y z
N MET A 1 31.47 -53.29 -40.29
CA MET A 1 31.02 -53.67 -38.94
C MET A 1 32.03 -53.04 -38.00
N GLY A 2 31.78 -51.82 -37.50
CA GLY A 2 30.98 -51.52 -36.31
C GLY A 2 31.95 -51.48 -35.11
N GLU A 3 32.00 -50.52 -34.21
CA GLU A 3 31.16 -49.37 -33.90
C GLU A 3 31.98 -48.52 -32.92
N VAL A 4 32.09 -47.21 -33.12
CA VAL A 4 32.90 -46.31 -32.26
C VAL A 4 32.00 -45.75 -31.15
N MET A 5 32.32 -46.10 -29.91
CA MET A 5 31.80 -45.48 -28.68
C MET A 5 31.89 -43.96 -28.77
N ARG A 6 30.77 -43.28 -28.52
CA ARG A 6 30.77 -41.85 -28.16
C ARG A 6 30.26 -41.70 -26.74
N ASP A 7 31.11 -41.07 -25.94
CA ASP A 7 30.84 -40.63 -24.59
C ASP A 7 29.63 -39.69 -24.54
N SER A 8 28.75 -39.93 -23.56
CA SER A 8 27.61 -39.06 -23.26
C SER A 8 28.02 -38.11 -22.14
N GLU A 9 28.21 -36.83 -22.46
CA GLU A 9 28.25 -35.76 -21.45
C GLU A 9 26.86 -35.52 -20.84
N PRO A 10 26.75 -35.27 -19.52
CA PRO A 10 25.49 -34.94 -18.90
C PRO A 10 25.09 -33.51 -19.28
N THR A 11 24.01 -33.38 -20.03
CA THR A 11 23.39 -32.08 -20.36
C THR A 11 22.85 -31.46 -19.07
N ALA A 12 23.53 -30.43 -18.56
CA ALA A 12 23.01 -29.59 -17.49
C ALA A 12 21.73 -28.90 -17.97
N ALA A 13 20.60 -29.22 -17.32
CA ALA A 13 19.34 -28.55 -17.58
C ALA A 13 19.42 -27.07 -17.16
N PRO A 14 18.97 -26.12 -17.99
CA PRO A 14 18.88 -24.73 -17.57
C PRO A 14 17.78 -24.59 -16.52
N ALA A 15 18.12 -24.01 -15.37
CA ALA A 15 17.15 -23.62 -14.34
C ALA A 15 16.17 -22.61 -14.95
N ARG A 16 14.94 -23.05 -15.20
CA ARG A 16 13.84 -22.18 -15.63
C ARG A 16 13.27 -21.50 -14.40
N GLY A 17 13.77 -20.30 -14.07
CA GLY A 17 12.99 -19.37 -13.26
C GLY A 17 11.69 -19.06 -14.00
N THR A 18 10.54 -19.22 -13.35
CA THR A 18 9.24 -18.90 -13.94
C THR A 18 9.08 -17.38 -14.05
N SER A 19 8.26 -16.90 -14.99
CA SER A 19 7.96 -15.47 -15.17
C SER A 19 7.46 -14.78 -13.89
N ASP A 20 6.80 -15.54 -13.01
CA ASP A 20 6.30 -15.07 -11.72
C ASP A 20 7.44 -14.73 -10.74
N ASP A 21 8.55 -15.46 -10.78
CA ASP A 21 9.71 -15.25 -9.89
C ASP A 21 10.45 -13.96 -10.25
N ALA A 22 10.65 -13.73 -11.56
CA ALA A 22 11.24 -12.50 -12.08
C ALA A 22 10.37 -11.25 -11.78
N SER A 23 9.04 -11.41 -11.80
CA SER A 23 8.09 -10.35 -11.42
C SER A 23 8.19 -9.99 -9.94
N VAL A 24 8.29 -10.99 -9.06
CA VAL A 24 8.46 -10.79 -7.61
C VAL A 24 9.79 -10.09 -7.32
N ASP A 25 10.88 -10.53 -7.94
CA ASP A 25 12.20 -9.92 -7.78
C ASP A 25 12.23 -8.45 -8.20
N LEU A 26 11.58 -8.11 -9.33
CA LEU A 26 11.47 -6.74 -9.79
C LEU A 26 10.69 -5.86 -8.80
N ARG A 27 9.55 -6.37 -8.30
CA ARG A 27 8.72 -5.64 -7.32
C ARG A 27 9.45 -5.44 -6.00
N PHE A 28 10.25 -6.41 -5.57
CA PHE A 28 11.12 -6.27 -4.41
C PHE A 28 12.18 -5.20 -4.62
N ALA A 29 12.87 -5.21 -5.77
CA ALA A 29 13.85 -4.20 -6.12
C ALA A 29 13.25 -2.77 -6.13
N MET A 30 12.04 -2.61 -6.68
CA MET A 30 11.31 -1.33 -6.66
C MET A 30 11.02 -0.85 -5.24
N ALA A 31 10.47 -1.72 -4.39
CA ALA A 31 10.17 -1.41 -3.00
C ALA A 31 11.45 -1.01 -2.26
N ARG A 32 12.51 -1.79 -2.44
CA ARG A 32 13.80 -1.58 -1.76
C ARG A 32 14.48 -0.28 -2.15
N ALA A 33 14.44 0.08 -3.45
CA ALA A 33 14.99 1.32 -3.96
C ALA A 33 14.22 2.54 -3.44
N HIS A 34 12.89 2.47 -3.42
CA HIS A 34 12.05 3.53 -2.85
C HIS A 34 12.36 3.74 -1.37
N LEU A 35 12.43 2.65 -0.58
CA LEU A 35 12.79 2.72 0.84
C LEU A 35 14.21 3.28 1.05
N ALA A 36 15.18 2.88 0.23
CA ALA A 36 16.55 3.41 0.33
C ALA A 36 16.61 4.93 0.13
N LEU A 37 15.76 5.47 -0.74
CA LEU A 37 15.64 6.91 -0.97
C LEU A 37 15.00 7.64 0.22
N LEU A 38 13.96 7.05 0.82
CA LEU A 38 13.25 7.65 1.96
C LEU A 38 14.06 7.58 3.27
N PHE A 39 14.88 6.53 3.42
CA PHE A 39 15.59 6.21 4.67
C PHE A 39 17.11 6.10 4.47
N PRO A 40 17.80 7.14 3.94
CA PRO A 40 19.22 7.05 3.56
C PRO A 40 20.16 6.81 4.75
N ALA A 41 19.76 7.24 5.96
CA ALA A 41 20.54 7.00 7.18
C ALA A 41 20.28 5.63 7.82
N SER A 42 19.20 4.93 7.43
CA SER A 42 18.78 3.65 8.03
C SER A 42 18.65 3.66 9.57
N VAL A 43 18.29 4.82 10.15
CA VAL A 43 18.12 5.01 11.60
C VAL A 43 16.64 5.11 11.97
N GLY A 44 16.27 4.51 13.11
CA GLY A 44 14.92 4.57 13.67
C GLY A 44 14.01 3.48 13.10
N PHE A 45 12.74 3.83 12.90
CA PHE A 45 11.70 2.92 12.40
C PHE A 45 11.05 3.44 11.12
N VAL A 46 10.71 2.50 10.24
CA VAL A 46 9.81 2.70 9.11
C VAL A 46 8.40 2.35 9.54
N GLU A 47 7.47 3.29 9.38
CA GLU A 47 6.05 3.01 9.51
C GLU A 47 5.55 2.32 8.24
N LEU A 48 5.09 1.09 8.38
CA LEU A 48 4.36 0.38 7.33
C LEU A 48 2.89 0.33 7.74
N ARG A 49 2.05 1.02 6.98
CA ARG A 49 0.61 1.11 7.24
C ARG A 49 -0.14 0.46 6.10
N SER A 50 -1.05 -0.44 6.44
CA SER A 50 -1.84 -1.16 5.45
C SER A 50 -3.33 -1.05 5.74
N LYS A 51 -4.16 -1.11 4.71
CA LYS A 51 -5.62 -1.12 4.83
C LYS A 51 -6.15 -2.36 4.15
N SER A 52 -6.81 -3.24 4.91
CA SER A 52 -7.40 -4.46 4.35
C SER A 52 -8.39 -4.10 3.26
N CYS A 53 -8.27 -4.71 2.09
CA CYS A 53 -9.23 -4.53 0.99
C CYS A 53 -10.58 -5.16 1.32
N ALA A 54 -10.59 -6.18 2.19
CA ALA A 54 -11.80 -6.88 2.61
C ALA A 54 -12.57 -6.11 3.69
N SER A 55 -11.90 -5.79 4.80
CA SER A 55 -12.56 -5.17 5.97
C SER A 55 -12.45 -3.65 6.00
N GLY A 56 -11.55 -3.05 5.21
CA GLY A 56 -11.21 -1.63 5.32
C GLY A 56 -10.43 -1.27 6.59
N ARG A 57 -10.08 -2.25 7.44
CA ARG A 57 -9.33 -2.04 8.70
C ARG A 57 -7.92 -1.57 8.40
N TRP A 58 -7.47 -0.57 9.14
CA TRP A 58 -6.10 -0.11 9.13
C TRP A 58 -5.24 -0.93 10.10
N ILE A 59 -4.07 -1.36 9.63
CA ILE A 59 -3.02 -2.01 10.41
C ILE A 59 -1.80 -1.11 10.33
N GLN A 60 -1.14 -0.93 11.46
CA GLN A 60 0.08 -0.14 11.55
C GLN A 60 1.19 -1.02 12.14
N ARG A 61 2.34 -1.05 11.46
CA ARG A 61 3.55 -1.76 11.90
C ARG A 61 4.73 -0.82 11.85
N PHE A 62 5.69 -1.04 12.75
CA PHE A 62 6.95 -0.31 12.78
C PHE A 62 8.09 -1.30 12.69
N LEU A 63 8.85 -1.22 11.61
CA LEU A 63 10.00 -2.08 11.37
C LEU A 63 11.29 -1.26 11.46
N PRO A 64 12.42 -1.82 11.91
CA PRO A 64 13.68 -1.09 11.96
C PRO A 64 14.10 -0.56 10.59
N ALA A 65 14.49 0.72 10.51
CA ALA A 65 15.02 1.30 9.27
C ALA A 65 16.40 0.72 8.88
N ALA A 66 17.05 0.01 9.80
CA ALA A 66 18.26 -0.77 9.53
C ALA A 66 18.01 -2.00 8.66
N ASP A 67 16.76 -2.48 8.54
CA ASP A 67 16.39 -3.66 7.76
C ASP A 67 15.27 -3.33 6.76
N LEU A 68 15.63 -2.54 5.75
CA LEU A 68 14.71 -2.14 4.68
C LEU A 68 14.30 -3.32 3.78
N ASP A 69 15.05 -4.41 3.77
CA ASP A 69 14.67 -5.64 3.06
C ASP A 69 13.46 -6.29 3.72
N ALA A 70 13.47 -6.41 5.06
CA ALA A 70 12.32 -6.92 5.80
C ALA A 70 11.08 -6.03 5.64
N VAL A 71 11.26 -4.71 5.56
CA VAL A 71 10.17 -3.76 5.25
C VAL A 71 9.60 -4.04 3.85
N ALA A 72 10.46 -4.16 2.84
CA ALA A 72 10.05 -4.41 1.46
C ALA A 72 9.28 -5.73 1.34
N ARG A 73 9.80 -6.84 1.90
CA ARG A 73 9.12 -8.14 1.92
C ARG A 73 7.76 -8.06 2.61
N SER A 74 7.71 -7.44 3.80
CA SER A 74 6.45 -7.24 4.53
C SER A 74 5.42 -6.45 3.71
N GLY A 75 5.85 -5.44 2.95
CA GLY A 75 4.98 -4.67 2.07
C GLY A 75 4.44 -5.49 0.90
N LEU A 76 5.27 -6.34 0.29
CA LEU A 76 4.86 -7.23 -0.80
C LEU A 76 3.89 -8.32 -0.32
N ASP A 77 4.17 -8.92 0.83
CA ASP A 77 3.28 -9.93 1.42
C ASP A 77 1.91 -9.35 1.74
N LEU A 78 1.86 -8.14 2.32
CA LEU A 78 0.61 -7.46 2.65
C LEU A 78 -0.18 -7.02 1.41
N CYS A 79 0.50 -6.66 0.32
CA CYS A 79 -0.20 -6.09 -0.84
C CYS A 79 -0.96 -7.12 -1.68
N VAL A 80 -1.00 -8.38 -1.27
CA VAL A 80 -1.88 -9.40 -1.86
C VAL A 80 -3.35 -9.06 -1.61
N ASP A 81 -3.67 -8.53 -0.44
CA ASP A 81 -5.04 -8.27 0.02
C ASP A 81 -5.20 -6.96 0.81
N HIS A 82 -4.13 -6.16 0.90
CA HIS A 82 -4.15 -4.84 1.51
C HIS A 82 -3.65 -3.76 0.55
N GLU A 83 -4.17 -2.56 0.75
CA GLU A 83 -3.53 -1.33 0.32
C GLU A 83 -2.33 -1.06 1.20
N VAL A 84 -1.14 -0.84 0.61
CA VAL A 84 0.09 -0.65 1.39
C VAL A 84 0.65 0.76 1.24
N TYR A 85 1.01 1.33 2.38
CA TYR A 85 1.56 2.67 2.53
C TYR A 85 2.79 2.63 3.44
N VAL A 86 3.70 3.56 3.23
CA VAL A 86 4.91 3.78 4.03
C VAL A 86 4.90 5.21 4.54
N GLY A 87 5.25 5.41 5.82
CA GLY A 87 5.53 6.75 6.35
C GLY A 87 6.74 7.33 5.63
N VAL A 88 6.65 8.56 5.10
CA VAL A 88 7.71 9.11 4.26
C VAL A 88 8.97 9.42 5.08
N LEU A 89 8.80 9.83 6.33
CA LEU A 89 9.89 10.19 7.24
C LEU A 89 10.15 9.14 8.31
N SER A 90 11.41 8.98 8.69
CA SER A 90 11.86 8.07 9.77
C SER A 90 11.18 8.41 11.10
N ARG A 91 10.76 7.37 11.83
CA ARG A 91 10.23 7.50 13.19
C ARG A 91 11.34 7.22 14.21
N GLU A 92 11.50 8.09 15.20
CA GLU A 92 12.35 7.88 16.37
C GLU A 92 11.75 6.84 17.33
N ARG A 93 10.41 6.83 17.44
CA ARG A 93 9.65 5.87 18.26
C ARG A 93 8.60 5.14 17.42
N ARG A 94 8.05 4.07 17.97
CA ARG A 94 6.97 3.29 17.34
C ARG A 94 5.62 4.01 17.48
N GLY A 95 5.46 5.11 16.75
CA GLY A 95 4.23 5.89 16.72
C GLY A 95 4.05 6.63 15.39
N GLY A 96 2.80 6.97 15.07
CA GLY A 96 2.42 7.58 13.80
C GLY A 96 2.21 9.09 13.88
N GLY A 97 2.49 9.70 15.03
CA GLY A 97 2.30 11.13 15.25
C GLY A 97 3.52 11.96 14.88
N ARG A 98 3.35 13.28 14.86
CA ARG A 98 4.44 14.24 14.64
C ARG A 98 5.56 14.10 15.66
N ASP A 99 5.22 13.85 16.92
CA ASP A 99 6.21 13.76 17.99
C ASP A 99 7.06 12.49 17.91
N ASP A 100 6.64 11.50 17.13
CA ASP A 100 7.36 10.24 16.94
C ASP A 100 8.39 10.30 15.81
N LEU A 101 8.45 11.42 15.07
CA LEU A 101 9.39 11.62 13.97
C LEU A 101 10.81 11.87 14.49
N ARG A 102 11.81 11.42 13.71
CA ARG A 102 13.12 12.07 13.79
C ARG A 102 12.95 13.55 13.43
N ARG A 103 13.61 14.44 14.18
CA ARG A 103 13.52 15.90 13.99
C ARG A 103 14.15 16.40 12.67
N ILE A 104 14.91 15.55 12.00
CA ILE A 104 15.60 15.86 10.75
C ILE A 104 15.36 14.77 9.69
N ALA A 105 15.34 15.16 8.43
CA ALA A 105 15.15 14.27 7.29
C ALA A 105 15.84 14.81 6.02
N ALA A 106 16.10 13.94 5.05
CA ALA A 106 16.79 14.28 3.79
C ALA A 106 15.89 14.10 2.55
N THR A 107 14.57 14.05 2.71
CA THR A 107 13.64 13.80 1.60
C THR A 107 12.48 14.79 1.63
N VAL A 108 12.22 15.41 0.49
CA VAL A 108 11.07 16.28 0.22
C VAL A 108 10.18 15.58 -0.81
N TRP A 109 8.87 15.76 -0.74
CA TRP A 109 7.92 15.09 -1.63
C TRP A 109 6.75 15.98 -2.07
N ALA A 110 6.02 15.50 -3.07
CA ALA A 110 4.73 16.04 -3.48
C ALA A 110 3.80 14.89 -3.92
N ASP A 111 2.53 14.94 -3.47
CA ASP A 111 1.48 14.01 -3.90
C ASP A 111 0.71 14.59 -5.09
N LEU A 112 0.93 14.02 -6.27
CA LEU A 112 0.49 14.55 -7.56
C LEU A 112 -0.83 13.89 -7.94
N ASP A 113 -1.93 14.62 -7.77
CA ASP A 113 -3.28 14.09 -8.04
C ASP A 113 -3.81 14.35 -9.47
N SER A 114 -2.96 14.81 -10.38
CA SER A 114 -3.36 15.05 -11.76
C SER A 114 -2.21 14.83 -12.75
N ALA A 115 -2.57 14.49 -13.99
CA ALA A 115 -1.61 14.37 -15.09
C ALA A 115 -0.83 15.67 -15.31
N ASP A 116 -1.45 16.82 -15.07
CA ASP A 116 -0.82 18.14 -15.19
C ASP A 116 0.24 18.36 -14.12
N ALA A 117 -0.06 18.00 -12.87
CA ALA A 117 0.91 18.04 -11.78
C ALA A 117 2.08 17.09 -12.05
N SER A 118 1.80 15.87 -12.52
CA SER A 118 2.80 14.90 -12.95
C SER A 118 3.70 15.42 -14.08
N ARG A 119 3.14 16.08 -15.11
CA ARG A 119 3.95 16.71 -16.18
C ARG A 119 4.80 17.87 -15.67
N ARG A 120 4.27 18.70 -14.77
CA ARG A 120 5.04 19.79 -14.16
C ARG A 120 6.18 19.28 -13.29
N ALA A 121 5.95 18.21 -12.51
CA ALA A 121 6.99 17.59 -11.68
C ALA A 121 8.10 16.97 -12.54
N ALA A 122 7.73 16.28 -13.63
CA ALA A 122 8.66 15.73 -14.61
C ALA A 122 9.57 16.80 -15.24
N ALA A 123 9.04 17.99 -15.52
CA ALA A 123 9.79 19.12 -16.08
C ALA A 123 10.44 20.03 -15.01
N PHE A 124 10.27 19.73 -13.72
CA PHE A 124 10.76 20.58 -12.65
C PHE A 124 12.29 20.53 -12.59
N THR A 125 12.91 21.67 -12.30
CA THR A 125 14.35 21.79 -12.07
C THR A 125 14.57 22.37 -10.68
N PRO A 126 15.30 21.69 -9.78
CA PRO A 126 16.02 20.42 -9.99
C PRO A 126 15.09 19.23 -10.20
N SER A 127 15.47 18.26 -11.03
CA SER A 127 14.62 17.10 -11.35
C SER A 127 14.32 16.24 -10.12
N PRO A 128 13.11 15.65 -10.03
CA PRO A 128 12.80 14.66 -9.01
C PRO A 128 13.84 13.52 -9.03
N SER A 129 14.18 13.08 -7.83
CA SER A 129 15.00 11.90 -7.59
C SER A 129 14.26 10.60 -7.95
N LEU A 130 12.95 10.57 -7.70
CA LEU A 130 12.09 9.44 -8.03
C LEU A 130 10.66 9.93 -8.29
N LEU A 131 10.05 9.39 -9.34
CA LEU A 131 8.61 9.49 -9.59
C LEU A 131 7.99 8.10 -9.46
N VAL A 132 6.94 7.98 -8.65
CA VAL A 132 6.25 6.71 -8.37
C VAL A 132 4.79 6.84 -8.78
N ARG A 133 4.30 6.01 -9.69
CA ARG A 133 2.85 5.97 -9.99
C ARG A 133 2.12 5.49 -8.75
N SER A 134 1.16 6.27 -8.26
CA SER A 134 0.52 6.04 -6.95
C SER A 134 -0.93 5.56 -7.05
N GLY A 135 -1.48 5.51 -8.26
CA GLY A 135 -2.86 5.12 -8.47
C GLY A 135 -3.35 5.30 -9.90
N GLY A 136 -4.50 5.95 -10.04
CA GLY A 136 -5.19 6.13 -11.31
C GLY A 136 -4.36 6.91 -12.35
N PRO A 137 -4.85 7.00 -13.60
CA PRO A 137 -4.11 7.66 -14.67
C PRO A 137 -3.69 9.10 -14.30
N GLY A 138 -2.39 9.37 -14.33
CA GLY A 138 -1.82 10.68 -14.02
C GLY A 138 -1.52 10.95 -12.55
N HIS A 139 -1.88 10.04 -11.62
CA HIS A 139 -1.53 10.16 -10.20
C HIS A 139 -0.12 9.61 -9.93
N ALA A 140 0.69 10.38 -9.22
CA ALA A 140 2.05 9.97 -8.86
C ALA A 140 2.51 10.62 -7.55
N HIS A 141 3.58 10.10 -6.97
CA HIS A 141 4.37 10.79 -5.95
C HIS A 141 5.70 11.21 -6.57
N ALA A 142 6.15 12.42 -6.27
CA ALA A 142 7.49 12.87 -6.60
C ALA A 142 8.33 13.03 -5.34
N TYR A 143 9.58 12.59 -5.40
CA TYR A 143 10.53 12.68 -4.30
C TYR A 143 11.81 13.36 -4.75
N TRP A 144 12.37 14.22 -3.90
CA TRP A 144 13.69 14.84 -4.05
C TRP A 144 14.55 14.44 -2.87
N ALA A 145 15.63 13.68 -3.12
CA ALA A 145 16.62 13.32 -2.13
C ALA A 145 17.65 14.44 -2.01
N LEU A 146 17.74 15.01 -0.81
CA LEU A 146 18.60 16.14 -0.49
C LEU A 146 20.02 15.68 -0.16
N ASP A 147 21.00 16.53 -0.46
CA ASP A 147 22.42 16.32 -0.13
C ASP A 147 22.75 16.47 1.37
N ARG A 148 21.78 16.93 2.19
CA ARG A 148 21.88 17.07 3.63
C ARG A 148 20.52 16.93 4.30
N GLU A 149 20.52 16.52 5.56
CA GLU A 149 19.31 16.54 6.39
C GLU A 149 18.91 17.98 6.73
N LEU A 150 17.61 18.25 6.74
CA LEU A 150 16.98 19.48 7.18
C LEU A 150 15.99 19.20 8.33
N PRO A 151 15.67 20.19 9.18
CA PRO A 151 14.58 20.08 10.15
C PRO A 151 13.25 19.74 9.47
N VAL A 152 12.42 18.93 10.12
CA VAL A 152 11.11 18.52 9.60
C VAL A 152 10.25 19.74 9.22
N GLU A 153 10.29 20.81 9.99
CA GLU A 153 9.56 22.05 9.71
C GLU A 153 9.97 22.68 8.36
N GLN A 154 11.27 22.60 8.01
CA GLN A 154 11.74 23.06 6.71
C GLN A 154 11.32 22.10 5.59
N ILE A 155 11.32 20.79 5.85
CA ILE A 155 10.83 19.80 4.88
C ILE A 155 9.35 20.05 4.56
N GLU A 156 8.51 20.27 5.58
CA GLU A 156 7.08 20.57 5.41
C GLU A 156 6.85 21.87 4.64
N ALA A 157 7.64 22.91 4.93
CA ALA A 157 7.58 24.17 4.18
C ALA A 157 7.95 23.97 2.69
N LEU A 158 8.97 23.17 2.41
CA LEU A 158 9.37 22.82 1.04
C LEU A 158 8.29 21.98 0.33
N ASN A 159 7.67 21.02 1.02
CA ASN A 159 6.56 20.23 0.49
C ASN A 159 5.38 21.13 0.11
N ALA A 160 5.02 22.08 0.98
CA ALA A 160 3.93 23.03 0.72
C ALA A 160 4.23 23.93 -0.50
N ALA A 161 5.45 24.45 -0.59
CA ALA A 161 5.87 25.27 -1.73
C ALA A 161 5.91 24.46 -3.04
N LEU A 162 6.34 23.19 -3.00
CA LEU A 162 6.26 22.29 -4.15
C LEU A 162 4.82 22.01 -4.54
N ALA A 163 3.94 21.71 -3.58
CA ALA A 163 2.55 21.43 -3.87
C ALA A 163 1.87 22.62 -4.57
N GLU A 164 2.11 23.84 -4.08
CA GLU A 164 1.59 25.05 -4.70
C GLU A 164 2.15 25.27 -6.12
N ARG A 165 3.46 25.05 -6.32
CA ARG A 165 4.13 25.29 -7.60
C ARG A 165 3.80 24.23 -8.65
N LEU A 166 3.58 23.00 -8.21
CA LEU A 166 3.25 21.87 -9.07
C LEU A 166 1.74 21.69 -9.23
N GLY A 167 0.90 22.41 -8.49
CA GLY A 167 -0.53 22.15 -8.41
C GLY A 167 -0.84 20.73 -7.91
N ALA A 168 -0.07 20.28 -6.92
CA ALA A 168 -0.20 19.00 -6.24
C ALA A 168 -1.13 19.13 -5.02
N ASP A 169 -1.37 18.02 -4.30
CA ASP A 169 -2.18 18.03 -3.09
C ASP A 169 -1.50 18.80 -1.95
N GLY A 170 -2.09 19.94 -1.58
CA GLY A 170 -1.63 20.76 -0.46
C GLY A 170 -1.95 20.17 0.92
N ALA A 171 -2.79 19.15 1.01
CA ALA A 171 -3.11 18.47 2.25
C ALA A 171 -2.08 17.41 2.64
N SER A 172 -1.16 17.03 1.74
CA SER A 172 -0.20 15.92 1.92
C SER A 172 1.23 16.36 2.19
N VAL A 173 1.40 17.49 2.87
CA VAL A 173 2.70 18.18 3.05
C VAL A 173 3.37 17.92 4.42
N ASP A 174 2.67 17.28 5.36
CA ASP A 174 3.07 17.10 6.76
C ASP A 174 4.02 15.91 7.01
N GLY A 175 4.91 16.01 8.00
CA GLY A 175 5.91 14.99 8.32
C GLY A 175 5.38 13.58 8.62
N PRO A 176 4.24 13.42 9.32
CA PRO A 176 3.63 12.11 9.56
C PRO A 176 3.05 11.44 8.31
N ARG A 177 3.04 12.10 7.15
CA ARG A 177 2.41 11.61 5.93
C ARG A 177 2.84 10.18 5.59
N ILE A 178 1.85 9.39 5.18
CA ILE A 178 2.02 8.06 4.60
C ILE A 178 1.70 8.12 3.11
N LEU A 179 2.49 7.47 2.28
CA LEU A 179 2.31 7.38 0.82
C LEU A 179 2.47 5.94 0.35
N ARG A 180 1.96 5.62 -0.84
CA ARG A 180 2.06 4.27 -1.43
C ARG A 180 3.52 3.80 -1.52
N LEU A 181 3.74 2.54 -1.15
CA LEU A 181 5.04 1.88 -1.28
C LEU A 181 5.22 1.34 -2.72
N ALA A 182 6.26 1.77 -3.43
CA ALA A 182 6.63 1.19 -4.72
C ALA A 182 6.80 -0.34 -4.63
N GLY A 183 6.54 -1.05 -5.73
CA GLY A 183 6.49 -2.50 -5.79
C GLY A 183 5.16 -3.11 -5.28
N THR A 184 4.29 -2.36 -4.61
CA THR A 184 3.00 -2.87 -4.11
C THR A 184 1.84 -2.66 -5.09
N VAL A 185 0.68 -3.27 -4.82
CA VAL A 185 -0.53 -3.10 -5.63
C VAL A 185 -1.49 -2.12 -4.96
N ALA A 186 -2.02 -1.18 -5.76
CA ALA A 186 -3.14 -0.33 -5.39
C ALA A 186 -4.46 -0.96 -5.85
N HIS A 187 -5.24 -1.47 -4.90
CA HIS A 187 -6.47 -2.25 -5.13
C HIS A 187 -7.73 -1.40 -5.28
N LYS A 188 -7.69 -0.12 -4.89
CA LYS A 188 -8.81 0.83 -5.01
C LYS A 188 -9.18 1.20 -6.46
N TYR A 189 -8.46 0.67 -7.45
CA TYR A 189 -8.66 0.94 -8.87
C TYR A 189 -9.02 -0.35 -9.61
N GLU A 190 -9.83 -0.21 -10.65
CA GLU A 190 -10.16 -1.27 -11.59
C GLU A 190 -9.63 -0.89 -12.99
N PRO A 191 -8.64 -1.61 -13.53
CA PRO A 191 -7.87 -2.68 -12.89
C PRO A 191 -6.91 -2.15 -11.81
N SER A 192 -6.49 -3.02 -10.89
CA SER A 192 -5.51 -2.64 -9.85
C SER A 192 -4.18 -2.23 -10.46
N VAL A 193 -3.50 -1.28 -9.80
CA VAL A 193 -2.29 -0.64 -10.36
C VAL A 193 -1.06 -1.04 -9.57
N VAL A 194 -0.02 -1.54 -10.25
CA VAL A 194 1.30 -1.70 -9.62
C VAL A 194 1.91 -0.32 -9.41
N VAL A 195 2.25 -0.03 -8.16
CA VAL A 195 2.92 1.20 -7.76
C VAL A 195 4.37 1.09 -8.20
N ALA A 196 4.76 1.77 -9.28
CA ALA A 196 6.07 1.58 -9.90
C ALA A 196 6.80 2.92 -10.15
N PRO A 197 8.14 2.93 -10.06
CA PRO A 197 8.93 4.00 -10.63
C PRO A 197 8.63 4.19 -12.11
N PHE A 198 8.66 5.42 -12.61
CA PHE A 198 8.62 5.67 -14.05
C PHE A 198 9.59 6.78 -14.45
N ASP A 199 10.14 6.66 -15.66
CA ASP A 199 10.93 7.73 -16.26
C ASP A 199 9.99 8.73 -16.97
N PRO A 200 10.03 10.02 -16.60
CA PRO A 200 9.21 11.03 -17.26
C PRO A 200 9.53 11.21 -18.76
N ALA A 201 10.71 10.80 -19.23
CA ALA A 201 11.07 10.84 -20.64
C ALA A 201 10.38 9.77 -21.50
N SER A 202 9.80 8.73 -20.88
CA SER A 202 9.19 7.60 -21.59
C SER A 202 7.77 7.85 -22.11
N GLY A 203 7.20 9.06 -21.93
CA GLY A 203 5.82 9.37 -22.33
C GLY A 203 4.75 8.61 -21.52
N PRO A 204 3.45 8.82 -21.79
CA PRO A 204 2.39 8.06 -21.13
C PRO A 204 2.43 6.60 -21.61
N GLY A 205 3.14 5.75 -20.87
CA GLY A 205 3.09 4.30 -21.05
C GLY A 205 1.64 3.77 -21.01
N PRO A 206 1.38 2.60 -21.64
CA PRO A 206 0.03 2.14 -21.94
C PRO A 206 -0.85 2.01 -20.70
N SER A 207 -2.12 2.41 -20.84
CA SER A 207 -3.18 2.41 -19.83
C SER A 207 -3.83 1.03 -19.59
N SER A 208 -3.13 -0.07 -19.89
CA SER A 208 -3.65 -1.43 -19.76
C SER A 208 -2.79 -2.30 -18.84
N PRO A 209 -3.39 -3.09 -17.92
CA PRO A 209 -2.65 -3.99 -17.02
C PRO A 209 -1.93 -5.12 -17.76
N ALA A 210 -2.31 -5.41 -19.01
CA ALA A 210 -1.70 -6.45 -19.83
C ALA A 210 -0.36 -6.05 -20.49
N ALA A 211 0.10 -4.81 -20.30
CA ALA A 211 1.35 -4.32 -20.89
C ALA A 211 2.49 -4.11 -19.87
N ALA A 212 2.27 -4.48 -18.60
CA ALA A 212 3.32 -4.46 -17.57
C ALA A 212 4.47 -5.43 -17.86
N ASP A 213 4.27 -6.43 -18.74
CA ASP A 213 5.30 -7.38 -19.14
C ASP A 213 6.41 -6.76 -20.00
N HIS A 214 6.23 -5.56 -20.55
CA HIS A 214 7.19 -4.97 -21.51
C HIS A 214 7.64 -3.55 -21.13
N CYS A 215 7.67 -3.21 -19.84
CA CYS A 215 8.59 -2.15 -19.42
C CYS A 215 10.01 -2.72 -19.51
N GLY A 216 10.69 -2.46 -20.62
CA GLY A 216 12.11 -2.71 -20.80
C GLY A 216 12.90 -2.03 -19.70
N VAL A 217 13.09 -2.75 -18.59
CA VAL A 217 14.15 -2.47 -17.65
C VAL A 217 15.40 -2.97 -18.37
N ASP A 218 16.12 -2.08 -19.03
CA ASP A 218 17.53 -2.34 -19.33
C ASP A 218 18.13 -2.92 -18.07
N GLY A 219 18.61 -4.17 -18.13
CA GLY A 219 19.01 -5.03 -17.02
C GLY A 219 20.21 -4.52 -16.19
N ARG A 220 20.19 -3.25 -15.79
CA ARG A 220 21.05 -2.68 -14.76
C ARG A 220 20.45 -3.04 -13.42
N THR A 221 20.94 -4.14 -12.87
CA THR A 221 20.99 -4.41 -11.43
C THR A 221 21.14 -3.10 -10.65
N PRO A 222 20.21 -2.71 -9.77
CA PRO A 222 20.35 -1.50 -8.95
C PRO A 222 21.36 -1.79 -7.83
N GLY A 223 22.64 -1.89 -8.20
CA GLY A 223 23.76 -2.15 -7.32
C GLY A 223 24.60 -0.91 -6.99
N ARG A 224 24.13 0.30 -7.29
CA ARG A 224 24.79 1.55 -6.88
C ARG A 224 23.79 2.41 -6.13
N GLY A 225 24.17 2.81 -4.91
CA GLY A 225 23.37 3.62 -4.01
C GLY A 225 22.81 4.86 -4.70
N PHE A 226 21.64 5.28 -4.25
CA PHE A 226 21.00 6.50 -4.71
C PHE A 226 21.82 7.71 -4.22
N GLU A 227 22.74 8.23 -5.04
CA GLU A 227 23.47 9.46 -4.69
C GLU A 227 22.46 10.63 -4.61
N PRO A 228 22.40 11.39 -3.50
CA PRO A 228 21.48 12.50 -3.37
C PRO A 228 21.78 13.56 -4.44
N ARG A 229 20.81 13.84 -5.30
CA ARG A 229 21.00 14.66 -6.51
C ARG A 229 20.65 16.13 -6.33
N VAL A 230 20.06 16.50 -5.19
CA VAL A 230 19.45 17.82 -5.02
C VAL A 230 20.15 18.56 -3.89
N ARG A 231 20.82 19.66 -4.23
CA ARG A 231 21.37 20.55 -3.21
C ARG A 231 20.22 21.19 -2.43
N ALA A 232 20.16 20.93 -1.13
CA ALA A 232 19.12 21.48 -0.27
C ALA A 232 19.07 23.03 -0.35
N SER A 233 20.25 23.66 -0.43
CA SER A 233 20.36 25.12 -0.58
C SER A 233 19.68 25.66 -1.85
N ASP A 234 19.77 24.91 -2.94
CA ASP A 234 19.24 25.36 -4.23
C ASP A 234 17.73 25.22 -4.25
N LEU A 235 17.20 24.12 -3.71
CA LEU A 235 15.77 23.90 -3.58
C LEU A 235 15.13 24.94 -2.64
N VAL A 236 15.74 25.21 -1.48
CA VAL A 236 15.30 26.27 -0.55
C VAL A 236 15.27 27.64 -1.23
N ARG A 237 16.34 28.03 -1.93
CA ARG A 237 16.39 29.32 -2.66
C ARG A 237 15.41 29.40 -3.82
N LEU A 238 15.05 28.27 -4.43
CA LEU A 238 14.11 28.21 -5.56
C LEU A 238 12.66 28.35 -5.09
N LEU A 239 12.35 27.79 -3.93
CA LEU A 239 11.01 27.69 -3.35
C LEU A 239 10.75 28.75 -2.28
N ASP A 240 11.67 29.69 -2.09
CA ASP A 240 11.49 30.84 -1.21
C ASP A 240 10.24 31.64 -1.64
N PRO A 241 9.23 31.80 -0.76
CA PRO A 241 7.98 32.48 -1.08
C PRO A 241 8.17 33.98 -1.36
N SER A 242 9.28 34.58 -0.94
CA SER A 242 9.61 35.98 -1.24
C SER A 242 10.08 36.19 -2.69
N ARG A 243 10.39 35.10 -3.42
CA ARG A 243 10.91 35.17 -4.78
C ARG A 243 9.76 35.22 -5.81
N PRO A 244 9.79 36.15 -6.78
CA PRO A 244 8.78 36.19 -7.83
C PRO A 244 8.79 34.91 -8.66
N ARG A 245 7.60 34.37 -8.95
CA ARG A 245 7.44 33.19 -9.82
C ARG A 245 7.95 33.54 -11.21
N ALA A 246 8.82 32.70 -11.77
CA ALA A 246 9.17 32.80 -13.19
C ALA A 246 7.89 32.57 -14.01
N SER A 247 7.55 33.54 -14.86
CA SER A 247 6.41 33.46 -15.78
C SER A 247 6.56 32.23 -16.66
N ALA A 248 5.55 31.36 -16.70
CA ALA A 248 5.49 30.33 -17.73
C ALA A 248 5.47 31.00 -19.12
N PRO A 249 6.15 30.46 -20.15
CA PRO A 249 5.99 30.97 -21.51
C PRO A 249 4.51 30.84 -21.90
N ALA A 250 3.93 31.95 -22.36
CA ALA A 250 2.53 31.99 -22.78
C ALA A 250 2.26 30.92 -23.86
N PRO A 251 1.15 30.18 -23.78
CA PRO A 251 0.77 29.33 -24.90
C PRO A 251 0.42 30.23 -26.09
N GLY A 252 1.16 30.05 -27.19
CA GLY A 252 0.88 30.71 -28.46
C GLY A 252 -0.57 30.48 -28.86
N GLY A 253 -1.26 31.57 -29.19
CA GLY A 253 -2.68 31.55 -29.47
C GLY A 253 -3.01 30.74 -30.72
N SER A 254 -4.02 29.87 -30.61
CA SER A 254 -4.92 29.59 -31.72
C SER A 254 -6.35 29.61 -31.20
N SER A 255 -7.06 30.65 -31.59
CA SER A 255 -8.49 30.86 -31.39
C SER A 255 -9.30 29.85 -32.20
N LEU A 256 -9.98 28.89 -31.56
CA LEU A 256 -11.15 28.24 -32.15
C LEU A 256 -12.14 27.81 -31.05
N GLY A 257 -13.37 28.32 -31.19
CA GLY A 257 -14.60 27.62 -30.82
C GLY A 257 -15.06 27.68 -29.37
N ARG A 258 -15.80 28.73 -29.00
CA ARG A 258 -16.77 28.67 -27.89
C ARG A 258 -17.84 27.62 -28.20
N ALA A 259 -18.01 26.65 -27.30
CA ALA A 259 -19.27 25.93 -27.12
C ALA A 259 -19.57 25.86 -25.63
N SER A 260 -20.66 26.53 -25.23
CA SER A 260 -21.20 26.54 -23.86
C SER A 260 -22.06 25.30 -23.61
N ALA A 261 -21.94 24.68 -22.43
CA ALA A 261 -23.00 24.05 -21.63
C ALA A 261 -22.42 23.52 -20.29
N PRO A 262 -23.24 23.25 -19.27
CA PRO A 262 -23.94 24.19 -18.42
C PRO A 262 -23.39 24.21 -16.98
N ALA A 263 -23.76 25.25 -16.21
CA ALA A 263 -23.46 25.36 -14.80
C ALA A 263 -24.27 24.36 -13.97
N ILE A 264 -23.60 23.65 -13.06
CA ILE A 264 -24.24 22.96 -11.94
C ILE A 264 -23.62 23.53 -10.66
N ALA A 265 -24.47 24.15 -9.86
CA ALA A 265 -24.12 24.84 -8.63
C ALA A 265 -23.93 23.86 -7.47
N GLY A 266 -22.77 23.97 -6.82
CA GLY A 266 -22.57 24.08 -5.36
C GLY A 266 -22.98 22.94 -4.44
N VAL A 267 -21.99 22.35 -3.75
CA VAL A 267 -22.05 21.95 -2.32
C VAL A 267 -20.60 21.93 -1.76
N PRO A 268 -20.34 22.10 -0.45
CA PRO A 268 -19.35 23.03 0.06
C PRO A 268 -18.10 22.36 0.64
N SER A 269 -17.07 23.18 0.79
CA SER A 269 -15.86 22.93 1.58
C SER A 269 -16.21 22.75 3.06
N ALA A 270 -15.65 21.72 3.72
CA ALA A 270 -15.70 21.58 5.17
C ALA A 270 -14.35 21.10 5.73
N VAL A 271 -13.60 22.11 6.14
CA VAL A 271 -12.63 22.19 7.24
C VAL A 271 -12.81 21.12 8.34
N HIS A 272 -11.69 20.58 8.81
CA HIS A 272 -11.58 19.80 10.04
C HIS A 272 -11.82 20.63 11.30
N ARG A 273 -12.53 20.01 12.26
CA ARG A 273 -12.46 20.05 13.75
C ARG A 273 -13.89 20.11 14.33
N ASP A 274 -14.30 19.39 15.37
CA ASP A 274 -13.65 18.75 16.52
C ASP A 274 -14.43 17.48 16.96
N ALA A 275 -13.88 16.77 17.94
CA ALA A 275 -14.49 15.64 18.63
C ALA A 275 -15.92 15.90 19.15
N ALA A 276 -16.83 14.94 18.99
CA ALA A 276 -18.01 14.77 19.85
C ALA A 276 -18.63 13.37 19.73
N ALA A 277 -19.24 12.92 20.83
CA ALA A 277 -19.77 11.58 21.10
C ALA A 277 -21.16 11.30 20.43
N PRO A 278 -21.87 10.23 20.82
CA PRO A 278 -22.42 9.22 19.91
C PRO A 278 -23.85 9.51 19.39
N GLY A 279 -24.21 8.93 18.25
CA GLY A 279 -25.58 8.88 17.74
C GLY A 279 -25.81 7.71 16.77
N PRO A 280 -27.06 7.46 16.37
CA PRO A 280 -28.05 6.63 17.03
C PRO A 280 -27.76 5.11 16.91
N ALA A 281 -28.12 4.37 17.97
CA ALA A 281 -27.93 2.93 18.10
C ALA A 281 -28.85 2.13 17.15
N GLY A 282 -28.31 1.08 16.51
CA GLY A 282 -29.14 0.04 15.89
C GLY A 282 -28.44 -0.82 14.82
N GLY A 283 -27.70 -0.23 13.89
CA GLY A 283 -27.14 -0.96 12.73
C GLY A 283 -25.61 -1.15 12.72
N GLY A 284 -24.86 -0.22 13.33
CA GLY A 284 -23.39 -0.27 13.42
C GLY A 284 -22.89 -1.13 14.59
N ASP A 285 -23.71 -1.29 15.62
CA ASP A 285 -23.37 -2.00 16.85
C ASP A 285 -23.34 -3.52 16.64
N VAL A 286 -24.35 -4.07 15.95
CA VAL A 286 -24.43 -5.52 15.69
C VAL A 286 -23.30 -6.01 14.77
N ARG A 287 -22.84 -5.16 13.85
CA ARG A 287 -21.71 -5.47 12.94
C ARG A 287 -20.40 -5.65 13.71
N ARG A 288 -20.18 -4.83 14.73
CA ARG A 288 -19.02 -4.93 15.62
C ARG A 288 -19.09 -6.18 16.51
N ARG A 289 -20.31 -6.65 16.84
CA ARG A 289 -20.50 -7.83 17.70
C ARG A 289 -19.87 -9.09 17.11
N LEU A 290 -19.98 -9.32 15.79
CA LEU A 290 -19.35 -10.49 15.13
C LEU A 290 -17.82 -10.51 15.31
N GLU A 291 -17.18 -9.34 15.21
CA GLU A 291 -15.73 -9.20 15.34
C GLU A 291 -15.23 -9.40 16.77
N THR A 292 -16.14 -9.39 17.75
CA THR A 292 -15.84 -9.64 19.17
C THR A 292 -16.23 -11.04 19.63
N VAL A 293 -16.84 -11.87 18.77
CA VAL A 293 -17.22 -13.24 19.15
C VAL A 293 -15.95 -14.06 19.37
N PRO A 294 -15.77 -14.67 20.56
CA PRO A 294 -14.60 -15.50 20.82
C PRO A 294 -14.49 -16.66 19.83
N PRO A 295 -13.28 -17.03 19.38
CA PRO A 295 -13.07 -18.14 18.46
C PRO A 295 -13.72 -19.45 18.87
N ALA A 296 -13.67 -19.81 20.15
CA ALA A 296 -14.33 -21.01 20.65
C ALA A 296 -15.85 -20.98 20.40
N SER A 297 -16.49 -19.82 20.57
CA SER A 297 -17.94 -19.64 20.41
C SER A 297 -18.37 -19.80 18.96
N TYR A 298 -17.69 -19.14 18.00
CA TYR A 298 -18.10 -19.26 16.60
C TYR A 298 -17.64 -20.57 15.96
N VAL A 299 -16.52 -21.17 16.39
CA VAL A 299 -16.10 -22.50 15.92
C VAL A 299 -17.15 -23.54 16.29
N ARG A 300 -17.61 -23.52 17.54
CA ARG A 300 -18.72 -24.39 17.99
C ARG A 300 -19.99 -24.13 17.20
N ALA A 301 -20.40 -22.88 17.02
CA ALA A 301 -21.63 -22.55 16.31
C ALA A 301 -21.59 -22.96 14.82
N LEU A 302 -20.45 -22.78 14.15
CA LEU A 302 -20.30 -23.08 12.73
C LEU A 302 -20.08 -24.57 12.42
N THR A 303 -19.49 -25.31 13.36
CA THR A 303 -19.03 -26.70 13.10
C THR A 303 -19.70 -27.75 13.98
N GLY A 304 -20.30 -27.35 15.11
CA GLY A 304 -20.80 -28.24 16.15
C GLY A 304 -19.70 -28.89 17.00
N LEU A 305 -18.43 -28.56 16.78
CA LEU A 305 -17.29 -29.18 17.49
C LEU A 305 -16.97 -28.43 18.78
N GLU A 306 -16.72 -29.18 19.85
CA GLU A 306 -16.24 -28.65 21.13
C GLU A 306 -14.72 -28.53 21.12
N VAL A 307 -14.21 -27.41 21.62
CA VAL A 307 -12.78 -27.14 21.75
C VAL A 307 -12.20 -27.95 22.91
N ASP A 308 -11.11 -28.68 22.67
CA ASP A 308 -10.46 -29.50 23.69
C ASP A 308 -9.59 -28.67 24.66
N ALA A 309 -8.99 -29.35 25.65
CA ALA A 309 -8.14 -28.73 26.67
C ALA A 309 -6.85 -28.07 26.12
N HIS A 310 -6.48 -28.32 24.85
CA HIS A 310 -5.34 -27.71 24.18
C HIS A 310 -5.75 -26.61 23.20
N ASN A 311 -7.01 -26.15 23.29
CA ASN A 311 -7.64 -25.22 22.37
C ASN A 311 -7.65 -25.73 20.92
N LYS A 312 -7.90 -27.03 20.70
CA LYS A 312 -7.93 -27.61 19.36
C LYS A 312 -9.24 -28.33 19.04
N VAL A 313 -9.55 -28.39 17.75
CA VAL A 313 -10.60 -29.23 17.16
C VAL A 313 -10.06 -29.91 15.90
N ARG A 314 -10.74 -30.98 15.45
CA ARG A 314 -10.49 -31.56 14.13
C ARG A 314 -10.93 -30.57 13.06
N CYS A 315 -10.07 -30.30 12.09
CA CYS A 315 -10.33 -29.30 11.08
C CYS A 315 -11.43 -29.80 10.11
N PRO A 316 -12.53 -29.07 9.93
CA PRO A 316 -13.60 -29.45 8.99
C PRO A 316 -13.27 -29.16 7.52
N LEU A 317 -12.11 -28.55 7.25
CA LEU A 317 -11.73 -28.06 5.92
C LEU A 317 -10.80 -29.02 5.15
N HIS A 318 -10.42 -30.14 5.78
CA HIS A 318 -9.72 -31.26 5.16
C HIS A 318 -10.06 -32.55 5.91
N ASP A 319 -9.64 -33.70 5.38
CA ASP A 319 -9.79 -34.97 6.09
C ASP A 319 -8.79 -35.03 7.25
N ASP A 320 -9.26 -34.69 8.45
CA ASP A 320 -8.44 -34.56 9.65
C ASP A 320 -8.74 -35.67 10.67
N HIS A 321 -7.75 -36.51 10.91
CA HIS A 321 -7.84 -37.60 11.89
C HIS A 321 -7.33 -37.20 13.29
N THR A 322 -6.63 -36.07 13.43
CA THR A 322 -6.04 -35.59 14.69
C THR A 322 -6.21 -34.08 14.86
N PRO A 323 -6.81 -33.58 15.96
CA PRO A 323 -7.12 -32.15 16.13
C PRO A 323 -5.98 -31.20 15.71
N SER A 324 -6.15 -30.53 14.57
CA SER A 324 -5.12 -29.67 13.97
C SER A 324 -5.54 -28.20 13.87
N LEU A 325 -6.84 -27.90 14.07
CA LEU A 325 -7.38 -26.55 14.08
C LEU A 325 -7.28 -25.98 15.50
N HIS A 326 -6.36 -25.05 15.70
CA HIS A 326 -6.19 -24.32 16.95
C HIS A 326 -7.06 -23.06 17.00
N VAL A 327 -7.66 -22.84 18.16
CA VAL A 327 -8.61 -21.78 18.45
C VAL A 327 -7.97 -20.84 19.45
N TYR A 328 -7.69 -19.59 19.07
CA TYR A 328 -7.02 -18.65 19.96
C TYR A 328 -7.99 -18.01 20.96
N ALA A 329 -7.43 -17.39 21.99
CA ALA A 329 -8.20 -16.86 23.11
C ALA A 329 -9.07 -15.66 22.71
N THR A 330 -8.56 -14.81 21.79
CA THR A 330 -9.27 -13.58 21.39
C THR A 330 -9.72 -13.61 19.92
N ALA A 331 -10.75 -12.84 19.61
CA ALA A 331 -11.31 -12.76 18.26
C ALA A 331 -10.30 -12.17 17.25
N GLU A 332 -9.38 -11.31 17.71
CA GLU A 332 -8.31 -10.74 16.89
C GLU A 332 -7.26 -11.77 16.45
N GLU A 333 -7.00 -12.78 17.29
CA GLU A 333 -6.07 -13.87 16.99
C GLU A 333 -6.72 -14.97 16.14
N GLY A 334 -8.04 -15.16 16.28
CA GLY A 334 -8.84 -15.99 15.40
C GLY A 334 -8.60 -17.49 15.56
N TRP A 335 -8.44 -18.21 14.43
CA TRP A 335 -8.14 -19.64 14.42
C TRP A 335 -7.08 -19.96 13.36
N PHE A 336 -6.35 -21.06 13.56
CA PHE A 336 -5.38 -21.54 12.57
C PHE A 336 -5.31 -23.07 12.56
N CYS A 337 -5.38 -23.67 11.38
CA CYS A 337 -5.18 -25.09 11.19
C CYS A 337 -3.73 -25.40 10.77
N PHE A 338 -3.02 -26.16 11.61
CA PHE A 338 -1.66 -26.60 11.32
C PHE A 338 -1.57 -27.66 10.21
N GLY A 339 -2.67 -28.37 9.91
CA GLY A 339 -2.73 -29.35 8.83
C GLY A 339 -2.86 -28.70 7.45
N CYS A 340 -3.95 -27.95 7.22
CA CYS A 340 -4.23 -27.32 5.92
C CYS A 340 -3.67 -25.90 5.76
N ARG A 341 -3.03 -25.36 6.80
CA ARG A 341 -2.43 -24.00 6.86
C ARG A 341 -3.41 -22.85 6.59
N ARG A 342 -4.71 -23.10 6.76
CA ARG A 342 -5.76 -22.08 6.67
C ARG A 342 -6.05 -21.55 8.07
N GLY A 343 -6.37 -20.27 8.15
CA GLY A 343 -6.73 -19.61 9.40
C GLY A 343 -7.28 -18.22 9.12
N GLY A 344 -7.78 -17.56 10.16
CA GLY A 344 -8.30 -16.22 10.07
C GLY A 344 -9.39 -15.93 11.09
N SER A 345 -10.30 -15.04 10.72
CA SER A 345 -11.43 -14.62 11.53
C SER A 345 -12.61 -15.59 11.43
N ILE A 346 -13.69 -15.25 12.14
CA ILE A 346 -15.02 -15.85 11.99
C ILE A 346 -15.48 -15.89 10.52
N TYR A 347 -15.22 -14.83 9.76
CA TYR A 347 -15.62 -14.73 8.35
C TYR A 347 -14.85 -15.73 7.50
N ASP A 348 -13.56 -15.93 7.76
CA ASP A 348 -12.71 -16.86 7.01
C ASP A 348 -13.13 -18.32 7.22
N LEU A 349 -13.53 -18.68 8.46
CA LEU A 349 -14.08 -20.01 8.73
C LEU A 349 -15.43 -20.22 8.07
N ALA A 350 -16.34 -19.25 8.20
CA ALA A 350 -17.67 -19.31 7.61
C ALA A 350 -17.62 -19.38 6.09
N ALA A 351 -16.76 -18.56 5.46
CA ALA A 351 -16.56 -18.57 4.01
C ALA A 351 -16.01 -19.90 3.52
N ALA A 352 -15.07 -20.48 4.27
CA ALA A 352 -14.51 -21.78 3.98
C ALA A 352 -15.54 -22.91 4.05
N LEU A 353 -16.38 -22.91 5.09
CA LEU A 353 -17.42 -23.92 5.32
C LEU A 353 -18.58 -23.80 4.34
N TRP A 354 -19.06 -22.58 4.13
CA TRP A 354 -20.23 -22.31 3.29
C TRP A 354 -19.88 -22.09 1.82
N LYS A 355 -18.58 -22.15 1.46
CA LYS A 355 -18.07 -21.93 0.10
C LYS A 355 -18.54 -20.60 -0.49
N ARG A 356 -18.50 -19.54 0.32
CA ARG A 356 -18.93 -18.19 -0.06
C ARG A 356 -17.74 -17.25 -0.29
N PRO A 357 -17.86 -16.29 -1.21
CA PRO A 357 -16.80 -15.32 -1.43
C PRO A 357 -16.73 -14.31 -0.29
N LEU A 358 -15.52 -13.94 0.11
CA LEU A 358 -15.26 -12.91 1.14
C LEU A 358 -15.29 -11.48 0.58
N ARG A 359 -15.88 -11.27 -0.60
CA ARG A 359 -15.97 -9.96 -1.27
C ARG A 359 -17.32 -9.78 -1.96
N GLY A 360 -17.69 -8.53 -2.21
CA GLY A 360 -18.89 -8.17 -2.96
C GLY A 360 -20.20 -8.60 -2.26
N ARG A 361 -21.25 -8.84 -3.05
CA ARG A 361 -22.58 -9.19 -2.52
C ARG A 361 -22.56 -10.49 -1.69
N GLY A 362 -21.77 -11.48 -2.08
CA GLY A 362 -21.67 -12.74 -1.33
C GLY A 362 -21.04 -12.61 0.07
N PHE A 363 -20.24 -11.56 0.32
CA PHE A 363 -19.79 -11.24 1.68
C PHE A 363 -20.91 -10.67 2.55
N MET A 364 -21.80 -9.86 1.96
CA MET A 364 -22.95 -9.32 2.70
C MET A 364 -23.89 -10.45 3.12
N ASP A 365 -24.18 -11.38 2.21
CA ASP A 365 -25.01 -12.55 2.50
C ASP A 365 -24.35 -13.47 3.55
N LEU A 366 -23.03 -13.70 3.44
CA LEU A 366 -22.27 -14.44 4.46
C LEU A 366 -22.34 -13.77 5.85
N ARG A 367 -22.26 -12.44 5.89
CA ARG A 367 -22.32 -11.70 7.15
C ARG A 367 -23.71 -11.77 7.76
N ASP A 368 -24.75 -11.61 6.96
CA ASP A 368 -26.12 -11.60 7.45
C ASP A 368 -26.50 -12.99 8.01
N ASP A 369 -26.05 -14.07 7.37
CA ASP A 369 -26.20 -15.44 7.90
C ASP A 369 -25.42 -15.69 9.19
N LEU A 370 -24.23 -15.09 9.34
CA LEU A 370 -23.46 -15.14 10.60
C LEU A 370 -24.17 -14.39 11.73
N LEU A 371 -24.76 -13.23 11.42
CA LEU A 371 -25.57 -12.46 12.36
C LEU A 371 -26.79 -13.26 12.80
N GLU A 372 -27.47 -13.91 11.85
CA GLU A 372 -28.60 -14.78 12.14
C GLU A 372 -28.17 -15.97 13.00
N LEU A 373 -27.08 -16.65 12.64
CA LEU A 373 -26.61 -17.84 13.38
C LEU A 373 -26.22 -17.54 14.83
N LEU A 374 -25.57 -16.40 15.08
CA LEU A 374 -24.94 -16.10 16.38
C LEU A 374 -25.74 -15.17 17.27
N PHE A 375 -26.64 -14.38 16.70
CA PHE A 375 -27.35 -13.32 17.43
C PHE A 375 -28.86 -13.33 17.21
N SER A 376 -29.43 -14.30 16.49
CA SER A 376 -30.87 -14.52 16.57
C SER A 376 -31.24 -15.02 17.95
N ASP A 377 -32.06 -14.26 18.66
CA ASP A 377 -32.83 -14.80 19.76
C ASP A 377 -33.68 -15.95 19.20
N VAL A 378 -33.35 -17.17 19.59
CA VAL A 378 -34.21 -18.33 19.37
C VAL A 378 -35.50 -18.08 20.15
N ARG A 379 -36.47 -17.43 19.51
CA ARG A 379 -37.83 -17.93 19.53
C ARG A 379 -37.97 -18.85 18.33
N ARG A 380 -37.65 -20.12 18.52
CA ARG A 380 -38.36 -21.18 17.77
C ARG A 380 -39.31 -21.86 18.75
N PRO A 381 -40.60 -22.04 18.38
CA PRO A 381 -41.54 -22.84 19.14
C PRO A 381 -41.12 -24.31 19.25
#